data_AF-A0A971QG10-F1
#
_entry.id   AF-A0A971QG10-F1
#
_cell.length_a   1.000
_cell.length_b   1.000
_cell.length_c   1.000
_cell.angle_alpha   90.00
_cell.angle_beta   90.00
_cell.angle_gamma   90.00
#
_symmetry.space_group_name_H-M   'P 1'
#
loop_
_entity.id
_entity.type
_entity.pdbx_description
1 polymer ?
#
loop_
_entity_poly.entity_id
_entity_poly.type
_entity_poly.pdbx_seq_one_letter_code
_entity_poly.pdbx_strand_id
1 'polypeptide(L)'
;MARRFIFRFETLLRIRRQREDEHKRIVAARVREIQKTREQMAALDRQIQDELHAIRSGQQPGQIDMQQVVRHRHWLGRLHKAVLDGQARLRFLEARLVQERAALAEAAKQCRIMEKLRERQELRHLQEQERLETRVTDDLATIRYVFDAQATP
;
A
#
# COMPACT_ATOMS: atom_id res chain seq x y z
N MET A 1 -7.83 -40.99 -9.62
CA MET A 1 -8.00 -39.51 -9.65
C MET A 1 -6.94 -38.89 -8.76
N ALA A 2 -6.06 -38.05 -9.31
CA ALA A 2 -5.00 -37.39 -8.54
C ALA A 2 -5.61 -36.57 -7.39
N ARG A 3 -5.12 -36.77 -6.16
CA ARG A 3 -5.53 -35.96 -5.00
C ARG A 3 -5.08 -34.51 -5.24
N ARG A 4 -6.03 -33.58 -5.25
CA ARG A 4 -5.73 -32.13 -5.33
C ARG A 4 -4.92 -31.71 -4.10
N PHE A 5 -3.92 -30.85 -4.31
CA PHE A 5 -3.15 -30.26 -3.23
C PHE A 5 -4.06 -29.35 -2.37
N ILE A 6 -4.03 -29.55 -1.05
CA ILE A 6 -4.78 -28.73 -0.09
C ILE A 6 -3.78 -28.07 0.84
N PHE A 7 -3.69 -26.75 0.78
CA PHE A 7 -2.81 -25.99 1.66
C PHE A 7 -3.51 -25.74 3.01
N ARG A 8 -3.03 -26.40 4.07
CA ARG A 8 -3.65 -26.33 5.41
C ARG A 8 -3.79 -24.90 5.96
N PHE A 9 -2.95 -23.96 5.52
CA PHE A 9 -2.96 -22.57 6.00
C PHE A 9 -3.60 -21.59 5.02
N GLU A 10 -4.44 -22.06 4.09
CA GLU A 10 -5.09 -21.21 3.09
C GLU A 10 -5.96 -20.10 3.72
N THR A 11 -6.74 -20.42 4.75
CA THR A 11 -7.52 -19.43 5.51
C THR A 11 -6.62 -18.36 6.13
N LEU A 12 -5.48 -18.76 6.71
CA LEU A 12 -4.54 -17.83 7.32
C LEU A 12 -3.89 -16.93 6.27
N LEU A 13 -3.50 -17.49 5.12
CA LEU A 13 -2.97 -16.72 4.00
C LEU A 13 -3.98 -15.68 3.50
N ARG A 14 -5.26 -16.06 3.38
CA ARG A 14 -6.34 -15.13 3.00
C ARG A 14 -6.49 -13.98 4.00
N ILE A 15 -6.48 -14.27 5.30
CA ILE A 15 -6.54 -13.24 6.35
C ILE A 15 -5.35 -12.29 6.26
N ARG A 16 -4.14 -12.81 6.02
CA ARG A 16 -2.94 -11.98 5.88
C ARG A 16 -3.01 -11.08 4.66
N ARG A 17 -3.47 -11.59 3.51
CA ARG A 17 -3.69 -10.79 2.30
C ARG A 17 -4.69 -9.67 2.54
N GLN A 18 -5.80 -9.96 3.21
CA GLN A 18 -6.77 -8.93 3.58
C GLN A 18 -6.16 -7.85 4.49
N ARG A 19 -5.30 -8.22 5.44
CA ARG A 19 -4.58 -7.24 6.28
C ARG A 19 -3.61 -6.39 5.47
N GLU A 20 -2.87 -6.99 4.56
CA GLU A 20 -1.97 -6.25 3.66
C GLU A 20 -2.76 -5.23 2.81
N ASP A 21 -3.90 -5.65 2.24
CA ASP A 21 -4.75 -4.77 1.44
C ASP A 21 -5.36 -3.64 2.28
N GLU A 22 -5.72 -3.91 3.53
CA GLU A 22 -6.17 -2.87 4.46
C GLU A 22 -5.06 -1.84 4.72
N HIS A 23 -3.83 -2.28 4.98
CA HIS A 23 -2.70 -1.37 5.14
C HIS A 23 -2.41 -0.57 3.87
N LYS A 24 -2.57 -1.15 2.67
CA LYS A 24 -2.46 -0.41 1.40
C LYS A 24 -3.50 0.71 1.32
N ARG A 25 -4.75 0.42 1.72
CA ARG A 25 -5.84 1.42 1.73
C ARG A 25 -5.55 2.55 2.71
N ILE A 26 -5.06 2.24 3.91
CA ILE A 26 -4.66 3.24 4.91
C ILE A 26 -3.58 4.16 4.36
N VAL A 27 -2.50 3.59 3.81
CA VAL A 27 -1.40 4.37 3.20
C VAL A 27 -1.92 5.24 2.06
N ALA A 28 -2.77 4.69 1.17
CA ALA A 28 -3.35 5.44 0.06
C ALA A 28 -4.24 6.60 0.55
N ALA A 29 -5.06 6.38 1.58
CA ALA A 29 -5.86 7.42 2.20
C ALA A 29 -4.98 8.53 2.78
N ARG A 30 -3.91 8.18 3.51
CA ARG A 30 -2.98 9.15 4.10
C ARG A 30 -2.25 9.98 3.04
N VAL A 31 -1.80 9.36 1.96
CA VAL A 31 -1.17 10.09 0.84
C VAL A 31 -2.14 11.10 0.23
N ARG A 32 -3.41 10.74 0.06
CA ARG A 32 -4.45 11.68 -0.43
C ARG A 32 -4.67 12.85 0.54
N GLU A 33 -4.70 12.60 1.84
CA GLU A 33 -4.83 13.66 2.84
C GLU A 33 -3.64 14.61 2.86
N ILE A 34 -2.42 14.09 2.73
CA ILE A 34 -1.19 14.89 2.60
C ILE A 34 -1.28 15.78 1.37
N GLN A 35 -1.66 15.22 0.23
CA GLN A 35 -1.79 15.96 -1.03
C GLN A 35 -2.83 17.08 -0.91
N LYS A 36 -4.01 16.79 -0.35
CA LYS A 36 -5.05 17.79 -0.09
C LYS A 36 -4.57 18.91 0.84
N THR A 37 -3.81 18.57 1.88
CA THR A 37 -3.26 19.56 2.81
C THR A 37 -2.27 20.48 2.12
N ARG A 38 -1.40 19.93 1.26
CA ARG A 38 -0.46 20.71 0.45
C ARG A 38 -1.16 21.65 -0.53
N GLU A 39 -2.21 21.18 -1.19
CA GLU A 39 -3.03 21.99 -2.09
C GLU A 39 -3.72 23.15 -1.35
N GLN A 40 -4.25 22.89 -0.16
CA GLN A 40 -4.85 23.92 0.69
C GLN A 40 -3.82 24.97 1.10
N MET A 41 -2.62 24.56 1.51
CA MET A 41 -1.55 25.49 1.83
C MET A 41 -1.12 26.33 0.62
N ALA A 42 -0.96 25.72 -0.55
CA ALA A 42 -0.63 26.44 -1.77
C ALA A 42 -1.74 27.42 -2.20
N ALA A 43 -3.00 27.15 -1.86
CA ALA A 43 -4.10 28.10 -2.05
C ALA A 43 -4.02 29.27 -1.06
N LEU A 44 -3.71 29.01 0.21
CA LEU A 44 -3.49 30.05 1.22
C LEU A 44 -2.30 30.95 0.86
N ASP A 45 -1.19 30.37 0.40
CA ASP A 45 -0.02 31.14 -0.03
C ASP A 45 -0.35 32.07 -1.20
N ARG A 46 -1.15 31.60 -2.18
CA ARG A 46 -1.65 32.44 -3.26
C ARG A 46 -2.52 33.58 -2.74
N GLN A 47 -3.46 33.30 -1.83
CA GLN A 47 -4.28 34.35 -1.22
C GLN A 47 -3.44 35.40 -0.48
N ILE A 48 -2.36 34.98 0.20
CA ILE A 48 -1.43 35.90 0.85
C ILE A 48 -0.77 36.81 -0.19
N GLN A 49 -0.30 36.25 -1.32
CA GLN A 49 0.33 37.05 -2.38
C GLN A 49 -0.66 38.02 -3.03
N ASP A 50 -1.89 37.57 -3.30
CA ASP A 50 -2.94 38.40 -3.90
C ASP A 50 -3.31 39.58 -2.99
N GLU A 51 -3.45 39.34 -1.68
CA GLU A 51 -3.69 40.39 -0.68
C GLU A 51 -2.52 41.37 -0.58
N LEU A 52 -1.28 40.86 -0.58
CA LEU A 52 -0.09 41.71 -0.56
C LEU A 52 0.04 42.58 -1.82
N HIS A 53 -0.41 42.06 -2.98
CA HIS A 53 -0.48 42.82 -4.21
C HIS A 53 -1.58 43.88 -4.14
N ALA A 54 -2.78 43.51 -3.67
CA ALA A 54 -3.91 44.43 -3.52
C ALA A 54 -3.57 45.63 -2.62
N ILE A 55 -2.90 45.38 -1.49
CA ILE A 55 -2.41 46.43 -0.58
C ILE A 55 -1.44 47.36 -1.32
N ARG A 56 -0.49 46.81 -2.09
CA ARG A 56 0.50 47.61 -2.82
C ARG A 56 -0.14 48.45 -3.94
N SER A 57 -1.09 47.89 -4.68
CA SER A 57 -1.77 48.59 -5.78
C SER A 57 -2.81 49.62 -5.31
N GLY A 58 -3.39 49.43 -4.12
CA GLY A 58 -4.41 50.32 -3.56
C GLY A 58 -3.86 51.55 -2.82
N GLN A 59 -2.56 51.62 -2.57
CA GLN A 59 -1.93 52.76 -1.91
C GLN A 59 -1.67 53.88 -2.94
N GLN A 60 -2.49 54.94 -2.93
CA GLN A 60 -2.16 56.17 -3.66
C GLN A 60 -1.14 57.01 -2.88
N PRO A 61 -0.18 57.67 -3.57
CA PRO A 61 0.75 58.59 -2.91
C PRO A 61 -0.01 59.72 -2.21
N GLY A 62 0.09 59.80 -0.88
CA GLY A 62 -0.43 60.92 -0.08
C GLY A 62 -1.74 60.69 0.68
N GLN A 63 -2.44 59.56 0.49
CA GLN A 63 -3.59 59.18 1.34
C GLN A 63 -3.45 57.73 1.82
N ILE A 64 -3.22 57.57 3.13
CA ILE A 64 -3.21 56.27 3.79
C ILE A 64 -4.53 56.11 4.54
N ASP A 65 -5.40 55.19 4.08
CA ASP A 65 -6.55 54.76 4.86
C ASP A 65 -6.09 53.79 5.96
N MET A 66 -5.96 54.32 7.18
CA MET A 66 -5.53 53.56 8.35
C MET A 66 -6.45 52.36 8.63
N GLN A 67 -7.76 52.46 8.35
CA GLN A 67 -8.69 51.36 8.62
C GLN A 67 -8.48 50.19 7.65
N GLN A 68 -8.21 50.47 6.38
CA GLN A 68 -7.87 49.43 5.41
C GLN A 68 -6.58 48.71 5.80
N VAL A 69 -5.54 49.44 6.18
CA VAL A 69 -4.25 48.85 6.60
C VAL A 69 -4.43 47.90 7.78
N VAL A 70 -5.22 48.29 8.79
CA VAL A 70 -5.51 47.44 9.96
C VAL A 70 -6.27 46.18 9.56
N ARG A 71 -7.30 46.28 8.70
CA ARG A 71 -8.07 45.12 8.21
C ARG A 71 -7.19 44.13 7.45
N HIS A 72 -6.37 44.61 6.52
CA HIS A 72 -5.44 43.76 5.77
C HIS A 72 -4.44 43.07 6.67
N ARG A 73 -3.89 43.77 7.67
CA ARG A 73 -2.96 43.17 8.65
C ARG A 73 -3.62 42.04 9.45
N HIS A 74 -4.85 42.23 9.92
CA HIS A 74 -5.58 41.18 10.62
C HIS A 74 -5.90 39.98 9.72
N TRP A 75 -6.27 40.22 8.47
CA TRP A 75 -6.53 39.17 7.50
C TRP A 75 -5.27 38.37 7.16
N LEU A 76 -4.17 39.04 6.82
CA LEU A 76 -2.86 38.41 6.60
C LEU A 76 -2.39 37.62 7.82
N GLY A 77 -2.60 38.14 9.03
CA GLY A 77 -2.30 37.41 10.27
C GLY A 77 -3.08 36.09 10.37
N ARG A 78 -4.37 36.10 10.00
CA ARG A 78 -5.19 34.88 9.96
C ARG A 78 -4.71 33.89 8.89
N LEU A 79 -4.34 34.37 7.70
CA LEU A 79 -3.83 33.51 6.62
C LEU A 79 -2.49 32.87 7.01
N HIS A 80 -1.53 33.64 7.55
CA HIS A 80 -0.26 33.08 8.02
C HIS A 80 -0.45 32.04 9.13
N LYS A 81 -1.38 32.29 10.07
CA LYS A 81 -1.72 31.30 11.09
C LYS A 81 -2.26 30.01 10.47
N ALA A 82 -3.16 30.11 9.49
CA ALA A 82 -3.70 28.95 8.79
C ALA A 82 -2.61 28.17 8.03
N VAL A 83 -1.62 28.84 7.45
CA VAL A 83 -0.45 28.20 6.82
C VAL A 83 0.38 27.45 7.86
N LEU A 84 0.67 28.06 9.00
CA LEU A 84 1.41 27.41 10.09
C LEU A 84 0.68 26.17 10.64
N ASP A 85 -0.62 26.27 10.84
CA ASP A 85 -1.47 25.14 11.26
C ASP A 85 -1.45 24.02 10.21
N GLY A 86 -1.51 24.40 8.92
CA GLY A 86 -1.36 23.48 7.79
C GLY A 86 -0.01 22.77 7.76
N GLN A 87 1.09 23.48 8.02
CA GLN A 87 2.45 22.91 8.10
C GLN A 87 2.57 21.93 9.27
N ALA A 88 2.04 22.27 10.44
CA ALA A 88 2.03 21.39 11.60
C ALA A 88 1.25 20.10 11.31
N ARG A 89 0.06 20.23 10.70
CA ARG A 89 -0.75 19.10 10.26
C ARG A 89 -0.03 18.24 9.22
N LEU A 90 0.63 18.86 8.24
CA LEU A 90 1.39 18.16 7.21
C LEU A 90 2.49 17.29 7.83
N ARG A 91 3.30 17.87 8.73
CA ARG A 91 4.35 17.14 9.44
C ARG A 91 3.80 15.96 10.24
N PHE A 92 2.66 16.14 10.91
CA PHE A 92 1.99 15.06 11.62
C PHE A 92 1.54 13.94 10.68
N LEU A 93 0.91 14.27 9.55
CA LEU A 93 0.47 13.29 8.55
C LEU A 93 1.65 12.54 7.93
N GLU A 94 2.76 13.22 7.65
CA GLU A 94 3.98 12.62 7.10
C GLU A 94 4.62 11.65 8.11
N ALA A 95 4.68 12.02 9.39
CA ALA A 95 5.17 11.12 10.44
C ALA A 95 4.27 9.87 10.57
N ARG A 96 2.95 10.02 10.48
CA ARG A 96 2.01 8.89 10.46
C ARG A 96 2.18 8.02 9.22
N LEU A 97 2.38 8.62 8.05
CA LEU A 97 2.61 7.88 6.81
C LEU A 97 3.83 6.95 6.91
N VAL A 98 4.90 7.40 7.56
CA VAL A 98 6.09 6.56 7.80
C VAL A 98 5.74 5.32 8.63
N GLN A 99 4.98 5.49 9.71
CA GLN A 99 4.53 4.38 10.57
C GLN A 99 3.61 3.41 9.80
N GLU A 100 2.66 3.95 9.02
CA GLU A 100 1.72 3.18 8.22
C GLU A 100 2.43 2.38 7.10
N ARG A 101 3.47 2.96 6.48
CA ARG A 101 4.32 2.25 5.50
C ARG A 101 5.11 1.12 6.14
N ALA A 102 5.64 1.32 7.35
CA ALA A 102 6.32 0.26 8.09
C ALA A 102 5.36 -0.91 8.41
N ALA A 103 4.12 -0.60 8.83
CA ALA A 103 3.09 -1.61 9.07
C ALA A 103 2.72 -2.38 7.79
N LEU A 104 2.58 -1.67 6.66
CA LEU A 104 2.36 -2.31 5.35
C LEU A 104 3.51 -3.24 4.97
N ALA A 105 4.76 -2.82 5.16
CA ALA A 105 5.93 -3.64 4.85
C ALA A 105 5.95 -4.94 5.67
N GLU A 106 5.64 -4.87 6.97
CA GLU A 106 5.53 -6.05 7.82
C GLU A 106 4.36 -6.96 7.41
N ALA A 107 3.20 -6.41 7.07
CA ALA A 107 2.08 -7.19 6.55
C ALA A 107 2.43 -7.92 5.25
N ALA A 108 3.06 -7.22 4.30
CA ALA A 108 3.51 -7.80 3.03
C ALA A 108 4.56 -8.91 3.24
N LYS A 109 5.49 -8.71 4.17
CA LYS A 109 6.47 -9.74 4.56
C LYS A 109 5.77 -10.99 5.10
N GLN A 110 4.79 -10.82 5.99
CA GLN A 110 4.03 -11.94 6.55
C GLN A 110 3.22 -12.71 5.50
N CYS A 111 2.66 -12.01 4.50
CA CYS A 111 2.01 -12.62 3.34
C CYS A 111 3.01 -13.44 2.53
N ARG A 112 4.13 -12.83 2.16
CA ARG A 112 5.15 -13.45 1.31
C ARG A 112 5.75 -14.71 1.93
N ILE A 113 5.94 -14.71 3.26
CA ILE A 113 6.38 -15.91 4.00
C ILE A 113 5.39 -17.07 3.81
N MET A 114 4.08 -16.80 3.89
CA MET A 114 3.05 -17.82 3.74
C MET A 114 2.91 -18.30 2.31
N GLU A 115 3.04 -17.41 1.34
CA GLU A 115 3.07 -17.78 -0.08
C GLU A 115 4.25 -18.68 -0.39
N LYS A 116 5.45 -18.34 0.08
CA LYS A 116 6.64 -19.18 -0.08
C LYS A 116 6.50 -20.53 0.62
N LEU A 117 5.83 -20.59 1.78
CA LEU A 117 5.53 -21.86 2.44
C LEU A 117 4.58 -22.71 1.60
N ARG A 118 3.53 -22.10 1.02
CA ARG A 118 2.58 -22.79 0.13
C ARG A 118 3.29 -23.36 -1.09
N GLU A 119 4.05 -22.52 -1.81
CA GLU A 119 4.82 -22.94 -3.01
C GLU A 119 5.72 -24.13 -2.72
N ARG A 120 6.42 -24.12 -1.57
CA ARG A 120 7.31 -25.22 -1.16
C ARG A 120 6.56 -26.51 -0.82
N GLN A 121 5.34 -26.42 -0.28
CA GLN A 121 4.53 -27.60 0.01
C GLN A 121 3.90 -28.17 -1.25
N GLU A 122 3.46 -27.30 -2.16
CA GLU A 122 2.93 -27.67 -3.47
C GLU A 122 3.99 -28.40 -4.30
N LEU A 123 5.22 -27.87 -4.36
CA LEU A 123 6.33 -28.53 -5.06
C LEU A 123 6.63 -29.92 -4.48
N ARG A 124 6.62 -30.08 -3.16
CA ARG A 124 6.82 -31.38 -2.51
C ARG A 124 5.70 -32.36 -2.85
N HIS A 125 4.46 -31.90 -2.82
CA HIS A 125 3.31 -32.72 -3.17
C HIS A 125 3.38 -33.20 -4.62
N LEU A 126 3.78 -32.33 -5.56
CA LEU A 126 3.99 -32.70 -6.96
C LEU A 126 5.10 -33.75 -7.11
N GLN A 127 6.25 -33.56 -6.47
CA GLN A 127 7.35 -34.52 -6.49
C GLN A 127 6.95 -35.88 -5.90
N GLU A 128 6.14 -35.89 -4.85
CA GLU A 128 5.61 -37.13 -4.28
C GLU A 128 4.64 -37.83 -5.24
N GLN A 129 3.79 -37.07 -5.94
CA GLN A 129 2.89 -37.62 -6.96
C GLN A 129 3.67 -38.22 -8.14
N GLU A 130 4.66 -37.50 -8.67
CA GLU A 130 5.53 -38.01 -9.75
C GLU A 130 6.25 -39.30 -9.36
N ARG A 131 6.77 -39.37 -8.13
CA ARG A 131 7.42 -40.60 -7.62
C ARG A 131 6.46 -41.78 -7.53
N LEU A 132 5.23 -41.54 -7.06
CA LEU A 132 4.20 -42.59 -6.98
C LEU A 132 3.77 -43.05 -8.37
N GLU A 133 3.56 -42.12 -9.30
CA GLU A 133 3.20 -42.44 -10.69
C GLU A 133 4.31 -43.22 -11.40
N THR A 134 5.57 -42.81 -11.22
CA THR A 134 6.73 -43.54 -11.76
C THR A 134 6.77 -44.97 -11.23
N ARG A 135 6.63 -45.15 -9.92
CA ARG A 135 6.62 -46.49 -9.30
C ARG A 135 5.49 -47.38 -9.82
N VAL A 136 4.27 -46.85 -9.92
CA VAL A 136 3.13 -47.58 -10.49
C VAL A 136 3.40 -47.95 -11.95
N THR A 137 4.02 -47.06 -12.72
CA THR A 137 4.37 -47.33 -14.13
C THR A 137 5.42 -48.44 -14.23
N ASP A 138 6.46 -48.41 -13.40
CA ASP A 138 7.51 -49.43 -13.35
C ASP A 138 6.95 -50.81 -12.93
N ASP A 139 6.06 -50.83 -11.93
CA ASP A 139 5.38 -52.04 -11.47
C ASP A 139 4.52 -52.65 -12.60
N LEU A 140 3.75 -51.82 -13.33
CA LEU A 140 2.96 -52.27 -14.47
C LEU A 140 3.83 -52.80 -15.62
N ALA A 141 4.94 -52.12 -15.92
CA ALA A 141 5.90 -52.57 -16.94
C ALA A 141 6.51 -53.92 -16.56
N THR A 142 6.87 -54.11 -15.28
CA THR A 142 7.41 -55.37 -14.76
C THR A 142 6.37 -56.50 -14.84
N ILE A 143 5.14 -56.24 -14.43
CA ILE A 143 4.03 -57.20 -14.54
C ILE A 143 3.84 -57.62 -15.99
N ARG A 144 3.77 -56.66 -16.92
CA ARG A 144 3.63 -56.95 -18.36
C ARG A 144 4.78 -57.79 -18.90
N TYR A 145 6.02 -57.44 -18.57
CA TYR A 145 7.20 -58.21 -18.99
C TYR A 145 7.14 -59.66 -18.51
N VAL A 146 6.76 -59.89 -17.26
CA VAL A 146 6.60 -61.26 -16.71
C VAL A 146 5.49 -62.02 -17.42
N PHE A 147 4.35 -61.39 -17.71
CA PHE A 147 3.26 -62.02 -18.46
C PHE A 147 3.69 -62.38 -19.89
N ASP A 148 4.35 -61.47 -20.61
CA ASP A 148 4.81 -61.71 -21.98
C ASP A 148 5.85 -62.84 -22.04
N ALA A 149 6.74 -62.93 -21.03
CA ALA A 149 7.73 -64.00 -20.91
C ALA A 149 7.12 -65.38 -20.61
N GLN A 150 5.97 -65.43 -19.92
CA GLN A 150 5.24 -66.69 -19.65
C GLN A 150 4.33 -67.12 -20.81
N ALA A 151 3.99 -66.21 -21.73
CA ALA A 151 3.15 -66.47 -22.89
C ALA A 151 3.93 -66.96 -24.13
N THR A 152 5.26 -67.07 -24.03
CA THR A 152 6.11 -67.60 -25.10
C THR A 152 6.38 -69.10 -24.82
N PRO A 153 5.90 -70.04 -25.67
CA PRO A 153 6.06 -71.49 -25.47
C PRO A 153 7.49 -71.99 -25.73
#